data_AF-A0A2Z3IXQ6-F1
#
_entry.id   AF-A0A2Z3IXQ6-F1
#
_cell.length_a   1.000
_cell.length_b   1.000
_cell.length_c   1.000
_cell.angle_alpha   90.00
_cell.angle_beta   90.00
_cell.angle_gamma   90.00
#
_symmetry.space_group_name_H-M   'P 1'
#
loop_
_entity.id
_entity.type
_entity.pdbx_description
1 polymer ?
#
loop_
_entity_poly.entity_id
_entity_poly.type
_entity_poly.pdbx_seq_one_letter_code
_entity_poly.pdbx_strand_id
1 'polypeptide(L)'
;MLCVRFNGWLFQGFEDAKAVLIETIVEELRHKRPTSQKVAEQAKKVLRRVDWMKLARKAGAYGLTLATGIPHPETIRDLGAAARSLISKGAEDVSRETVAALVDGSNEFLREVAEDNASEQMHAFREEFAELLEHARIDRLIVLVDDLDRCLPDTAIETLEAIRLFLFVPRAAFVIAADEGMIEYAVRQHFPDLPVATGPATYARNYLEKLIQVPFRLPSLGYAETRIYVTLLLVLNACGEESGEFQKLTELAREVLRRPWKGPGLDRKAVEKALGGVPAEVERAMELAGRIAPGFGGRCAGQSKANKALHQHDDAYVWPSPKSAASATS
;
A
#
# COMPACT_ATOMS: atom_id res chain seq x y z
N MET A 1 10.01 10.04 13.90
CA MET A 1 9.32 9.47 12.71
C MET A 1 10.17 8.39 12.05
N LEU A 2 9.58 7.27 11.63
CA LEU A 2 10.18 6.22 10.81
C LEU A 2 9.27 5.98 9.60
N CYS A 3 9.86 5.95 8.41
CA CYS A 3 9.17 5.58 7.17
C CYS A 3 9.72 4.24 6.69
N VAL A 4 8.84 3.27 6.49
CA VAL A 4 9.15 1.95 5.94
C VAL A 4 8.51 1.85 4.57
N ARG A 5 9.26 1.37 3.57
CA ARG A 5 8.70 1.07 2.24
C ARG A 5 8.48 -0.42 2.12
N PHE A 6 7.30 -0.80 1.66
CA PHE A 6 6.92 -2.17 1.41
C PHE A 6 6.33 -2.26 0.01
N ASN A 7 6.84 -3.18 -0.81
CA ASN A 7 6.33 -3.43 -2.14
C ASN A 7 5.73 -4.83 -2.15
N GLY A 8 4.41 -4.95 -2.28
CA GLY A 8 3.73 -6.24 -2.21
C GLY A 8 4.14 -7.19 -3.32
N TRP A 9 4.41 -6.64 -4.51
CA TRP A 9 4.77 -7.41 -5.69
C TRP A 9 6.14 -8.09 -5.56
N LEU A 10 7.12 -7.45 -4.91
CA LEU A 10 8.43 -8.04 -4.65
C LEU A 10 8.36 -9.31 -3.79
N PHE A 11 7.33 -9.43 -2.96
CA PHE A 11 7.15 -10.56 -2.05
C PHE A 11 6.08 -11.55 -2.53
N GLN A 12 5.63 -11.40 -3.78
CA GLN A 12 4.72 -12.35 -4.41
C GLN A 12 5.42 -13.69 -4.64
N GLY A 13 4.90 -14.75 -4.02
CA GLY A 13 5.46 -16.10 -4.08
C GLY A 13 6.11 -16.59 -2.78
N PHE A 14 6.28 -15.71 -1.80
CA PHE A 14 6.51 -16.11 -0.41
C PHE A 14 5.21 -16.61 0.20
N GLU A 15 5.31 -17.62 1.07
CA GLU A 15 4.14 -18.33 1.64
C GLU A 15 3.26 -17.48 2.57
N ASP A 16 3.69 -16.28 2.96
CA ASP A 16 2.91 -15.42 3.85
C ASP A 16 3.26 -13.92 3.68
N ALA A 17 2.50 -13.21 2.83
CA ALA A 17 2.70 -11.77 2.64
C ALA A 17 2.43 -10.96 3.93
N LYS A 18 1.56 -11.46 4.82
CA LYS A 18 1.24 -10.80 6.10
C LYS A 18 2.45 -10.80 7.00
N ALA A 19 3.07 -11.96 7.15
CA ALA A 19 4.24 -12.10 7.99
C ALA A 19 5.42 -11.30 7.45
N VAL A 20 5.64 -11.31 6.13
CA VAL A 20 6.75 -10.56 5.52
C VAL A 20 6.61 -9.06 5.77
N LEU A 21 5.38 -8.51 5.71
CA LEU A 21 5.13 -7.11 6.09
C LEU A 21 5.50 -6.85 7.56
N ILE A 22 5.04 -7.71 8.47
CA ILE A 22 5.31 -7.55 9.91
C ILE A 22 6.82 -7.65 10.19
N GLU A 23 7.49 -8.66 9.63
CA GLU A 23 8.93 -8.88 9.75
C GLU A 23 9.73 -7.70 9.23
N THR A 24 9.37 -7.17 8.05
CA THR A 24 10.02 -5.99 7.47
C THR A 24 9.92 -4.79 8.41
N ILE A 25 8.73 -4.53 8.96
CA ILE A 25 8.53 -3.41 9.90
C ILE A 25 9.33 -3.61 11.18
N VAL A 26 9.33 -4.83 11.75
CA VAL A 26 10.07 -5.14 12.97
C VAL A 26 11.58 -5.04 12.75
N GLU A 27 12.09 -5.50 11.62
CA GLU A 27 13.52 -5.44 11.30
C GLU A 27 13.97 -4.00 11.09
N GLU A 28 13.18 -3.16 10.43
CA GLU A 28 13.46 -1.72 10.31
C GLU A 28 13.47 -1.00 11.68
N LEU A 29 12.59 -1.41 12.59
CA LEU A 29 12.59 -0.91 13.97
C LEU A 29 13.84 -1.34 14.75
N ARG A 30 14.30 -2.59 14.56
CA ARG A 30 15.55 -3.09 15.16
C ARG A 30 16.77 -2.39 14.57
N HIS A 31 16.83 -2.22 13.25
CA HIS A 31 17.93 -1.56 12.56
C HIS A 31 18.09 -0.10 13.00
N LYS A 32 16.98 0.58 13.32
CA LYS A 32 17.01 1.96 13.85
C LYS A 32 17.52 2.05 15.29
N ARG A 33 17.47 0.96 16.06
CA ARG A 33 17.91 0.89 17.46
C ARG A 33 18.73 -0.38 17.72
N PRO A 34 19.87 -0.57 17.02
CA PRO A 34 20.59 -1.84 17.01
C PRO A 34 21.19 -2.20 18.38
N THR A 35 21.53 -1.19 19.18
CA THR A 35 22.15 -1.35 20.51
C THR A 35 21.14 -1.55 21.64
N SER A 36 19.84 -1.45 21.37
CA SER A 36 18.81 -1.52 22.43
C SER A 36 18.37 -2.96 22.68
N GLN A 37 18.80 -3.54 23.80
CA GLN A 37 18.36 -4.88 24.23
C GLN A 37 16.84 -4.95 24.41
N LYS A 38 16.22 -3.89 24.94
CA LYS A 38 14.76 -3.81 25.11
C LYS A 38 14.01 -3.91 23.78
N VAL A 39 14.51 -3.26 22.74
CA VAL A 39 13.91 -3.34 21.39
C VAL A 39 14.10 -4.74 20.81
N ALA A 40 15.28 -5.34 20.99
CA ALA A 40 15.54 -6.69 20.51
C ALA A 40 14.67 -7.75 21.20
N GLU A 41 14.48 -7.65 22.51
CA GLU A 41 13.60 -8.57 23.27
C GLU A 41 12.14 -8.39 22.87
N GLN A 42 11.67 -7.14 22.76
CA GLN A 42 10.29 -6.88 22.39
C GLN A 42 10.00 -7.30 20.94
N ALA A 43 10.93 -7.06 20.02
CA ALA A 43 10.84 -7.52 18.64
C ALA A 43 10.72 -9.05 18.55
N LYS A 44 11.45 -9.80 19.39
CA LYS A 44 11.34 -11.26 19.45
C LYS A 44 9.93 -11.72 19.88
N LYS A 45 9.28 -11.01 20.81
CA LYS A 45 7.91 -11.35 21.22
C LYS A 45 6.94 -11.20 20.05
N VAL A 46 7.00 -10.05 19.38
CA VAL A 46 6.18 -9.75 18.20
C VAL A 46 6.39 -10.79 17.09
N LEU A 47 7.65 -11.11 16.77
CA LEU A 47 7.99 -12.11 15.75
C LEU A 47 7.51 -13.52 16.13
N ARG A 48 7.64 -13.91 17.41
CA ARG A 48 7.16 -15.21 17.87
C ARG A 48 5.65 -15.37 17.69
N ARG A 49 4.87 -14.29 17.84
CA ARG A 49 3.43 -14.32 17.56
C ARG A 49 3.13 -14.46 16.08
N VAL A 50 3.93 -13.83 15.22
CA VAL A 50 3.82 -14.01 13.77
C VAL A 50 4.11 -15.46 13.38
N ASP A 51 5.16 -16.05 13.95
CA ASP A 51 5.50 -17.47 13.73
C ASP A 51 4.39 -18.41 14.21
N TRP A 52 3.73 -18.09 15.32
CA TRP A 52 2.54 -18.82 15.78
C TRP A 52 1.38 -18.70 14.80
N MET A 53 1.10 -17.50 14.27
CA MET A 53 0.05 -17.29 13.27
C MET A 53 0.32 -18.08 11.98
N LYS A 54 1.57 -18.10 11.50
CA LYS A 54 2.01 -18.94 10.38
C LYS A 54 1.74 -20.41 10.66
N LEU A 55 2.17 -20.89 11.82
CA LEU A 55 2.05 -22.30 12.21
C LEU A 55 0.59 -22.72 12.34
N ALA A 56 -0.24 -21.89 12.98
CA ALA A 56 -1.67 -22.12 13.12
C ALA A 56 -2.37 -22.20 11.76
N ARG A 57 -2.02 -21.33 10.81
CA ARG A 57 -2.58 -21.35 9.46
C ARG A 57 -2.18 -22.62 8.70
N LYS A 58 -0.91 -23.02 8.76
CA LYS A 58 -0.44 -24.28 8.18
C LYS A 58 -1.16 -25.49 8.78
N ALA A 59 -1.28 -25.55 10.10
CA ALA A 59 -1.98 -26.62 10.80
C ALA A 59 -3.47 -26.68 10.44
N GLY A 60 -4.14 -25.53 10.35
CA GLY A 60 -5.54 -25.43 9.91
C GLY A 60 -5.75 -25.89 8.47
N ALA A 61 -4.85 -25.52 7.56
CA ALA A 61 -4.89 -25.98 6.17
C ALA A 61 -4.71 -27.50 6.07
N TYR A 62 -3.79 -28.10 6.84
CA TYR A 62 -3.65 -29.55 6.92
C TYR A 62 -4.87 -30.24 7.54
N GLY A 63 -5.40 -29.69 8.64
CA GLY A 63 -6.60 -30.22 9.30
C GLY A 63 -7.83 -30.18 8.39
N LEU A 64 -8.00 -29.10 7.61
CA LEU A 64 -9.09 -29.00 6.64
C LEU A 64 -8.92 -29.99 5.48
N THR A 65 -7.71 -30.19 4.96
CA THR A 65 -7.43 -31.20 3.93
C THR A 65 -7.69 -32.62 4.45
N LEU A 66 -7.29 -32.92 5.69
CA LEU A 66 -7.56 -34.20 6.34
C LEU A 66 -9.06 -34.41 6.58
N ALA A 67 -9.78 -33.38 7.03
CA ALA A 67 -11.20 -33.47 7.36
C ALA A 67 -12.12 -33.50 6.13
N THR A 68 -11.78 -32.75 5.08
CA THR A 68 -12.65 -32.58 3.89
C THR A 68 -12.23 -33.43 2.70
N GLY A 69 -11.01 -33.96 2.70
CA GLY A 69 -10.44 -34.68 1.57
C GLY A 69 -10.17 -33.81 0.34
N ILE A 70 -10.44 -32.49 0.42
CA ILE A 70 -10.19 -31.53 -0.65
C ILE A 70 -8.80 -30.91 -0.40
N PRO A 71 -7.80 -31.17 -1.26
CA PRO A 71 -6.48 -30.61 -1.07
C PRO A 71 -6.52 -29.09 -1.32
N HIS A 72 -6.24 -28.32 -0.27
CA HIS A 72 -6.01 -26.87 -0.39
C HIS A 72 -4.80 -26.61 -1.31
N PRO A 73 -4.79 -25.59 -2.18
CA PRO A 73 -3.70 -25.33 -3.13
C PRO A 73 -2.30 -25.30 -2.50
N GLU A 74 -2.18 -24.76 -1.29
CA GLU A 74 -0.93 -24.73 -0.52
C GLU A 74 -0.46 -26.11 -0.08
N THR A 75 -1.38 -26.99 0.34
CA THR A 75 -1.03 -28.36 0.76
C THR A 75 -0.49 -29.21 -0.40
N ILE A 76 -0.86 -28.95 -1.65
CA ILE A 76 -0.34 -29.69 -2.82
C ILE A 76 1.16 -29.42 -3.01
N ARG A 77 1.60 -28.17 -2.81
CA ARG A 77 3.00 -27.78 -2.96
C ARG A 77 3.87 -28.41 -1.87
N ASP A 78 3.38 -28.41 -0.64
CA ASP A 78 4.07 -28.96 0.52
C ASP A 78 4.06 -30.49 0.51
N LEU A 79 2.96 -31.15 0.10
CA LEU A 79 2.95 -32.59 -0.12
C LEU A 79 3.95 -32.99 -1.21
N GLY A 80 4.08 -32.19 -2.27
CA GLY A 80 5.05 -32.42 -3.35
C GLY A 80 6.50 -32.27 -2.89
N ALA A 81 6.80 -31.35 -1.98
CA ALA A 81 8.12 -31.18 -1.37
C ALA A 81 8.43 -32.29 -0.35
N ALA A 82 7.45 -32.65 0.49
CA ALA A 82 7.56 -33.75 1.46
C ALA A 82 7.70 -35.10 0.75
N ALA A 83 6.93 -35.36 -0.31
CA ALA A 83 7.05 -36.56 -1.13
C ALA A 83 8.43 -36.65 -1.79
N ARG A 84 8.96 -35.55 -2.35
CA ARG A 84 10.34 -35.52 -2.87
C ARG A 84 11.38 -35.78 -1.78
N SER A 85 11.19 -35.23 -0.58
CA SER A 85 12.07 -35.46 0.56
C SER A 85 12.02 -36.92 1.05
N LEU A 86 10.84 -37.53 1.12
CA LEU A 86 10.64 -38.93 1.51
C LEU A 86 11.20 -39.90 0.45
N ILE A 87 10.99 -39.61 -0.83
CA ILE A 87 11.60 -40.35 -1.94
C ILE A 87 13.14 -40.22 -1.90
N SER A 88 13.68 -39.07 -1.46
CA SER A 88 15.12 -38.87 -1.31
C SER A 88 15.73 -39.46 -0.03
N LYS A 89 14.92 -39.81 0.98
CA LYS A 89 15.40 -40.30 2.30
C LYS A 89 15.09 -41.77 2.59
N GLY A 90 14.51 -42.53 1.67
CA GLY A 90 14.23 -43.96 1.84
C GLY A 90 12.96 -44.17 2.68
N ALA A 91 11.97 -44.83 2.06
CA ALA A 91 10.62 -44.98 2.59
C ALA A 91 10.42 -46.30 3.32
N GLU A 92 10.93 -46.45 4.56
CA GLU A 92 10.68 -47.68 5.33
C GLU A 92 10.06 -47.52 6.74
N ASP A 93 9.95 -46.32 7.33
CA ASP A 93 9.46 -46.20 8.73
C ASP A 93 8.30 -45.21 8.94
N VAL A 94 7.14 -45.45 8.31
CA VAL A 94 5.88 -44.78 8.74
C VAL A 94 4.83 -45.82 9.11
N SER A 95 4.78 -46.14 10.40
CA SER A 95 3.80 -47.04 11.04
C SER A 95 2.38 -46.46 10.98
N ARG A 96 1.40 -47.34 10.73
CA ARG A 96 -0.05 -47.03 10.68
C ARG A 96 -0.61 -46.59 12.04
N GLU A 97 0.04 -46.94 13.14
CA GLU A 97 -0.42 -46.60 14.50
C GLU A 97 -0.15 -45.11 14.82
N THR A 98 0.93 -44.54 14.29
CA THR A 98 1.25 -43.10 14.42
C THR A 98 0.25 -42.24 13.65
N VAL A 99 -0.23 -42.72 12.50
CA VAL A 99 -1.22 -42.02 11.67
C VAL A 99 -2.62 -42.08 12.31
N ALA A 100 -3.00 -43.19 12.93
CA ALA A 100 -4.29 -43.33 13.60
C ALA A 100 -4.39 -42.46 14.88
N ALA A 101 -3.34 -42.39 15.69
CA ALA A 101 -3.31 -41.57 16.90
C ALA A 101 -3.37 -40.05 16.62
N LEU A 102 -2.94 -39.62 15.43
CA LEU A 102 -3.03 -38.23 14.97
C LEU A 102 -4.45 -37.82 14.54
N VAL A 103 -5.28 -38.79 14.13
CA VAL A 103 -6.61 -38.56 13.54
C VAL A 103 -7.72 -38.58 14.59
N ASP A 104 -7.63 -39.43 15.62
CA ASP A 104 -8.71 -39.59 16.60
C ASP A 104 -8.69 -38.57 17.77
N GLY A 105 -7.58 -37.85 17.98
CA GLY A 105 -7.38 -37.02 19.18
C GLY A 105 -7.48 -35.50 19.02
N SER A 106 -7.75 -34.97 17.81
CA SER A 106 -7.26 -33.61 17.50
C SER A 106 -8.18 -32.69 16.69
N ASN A 107 -9.40 -33.09 16.30
CA ASN A 107 -10.18 -32.26 15.36
C ASN A 107 -11.15 -31.24 16.02
N GLU A 108 -11.64 -31.51 17.23
CA GLU A 108 -12.60 -30.62 17.92
C GLU A 108 -11.89 -29.72 18.94
N PHE A 109 -10.94 -30.29 19.69
CA PHE A 109 -10.16 -29.57 20.70
C PHE A 109 -9.14 -28.57 20.10
N LEU A 110 -8.55 -28.86 18.93
CA LEU A 110 -7.66 -27.91 18.26
C LEU A 110 -8.42 -26.73 17.63
N ARG A 111 -9.71 -26.90 17.30
CA ARG A 111 -10.55 -25.85 16.72
C ARG A 111 -10.97 -24.82 17.78
N GLU A 112 -11.45 -25.27 18.94
CA GLU A 112 -11.76 -24.38 20.06
C GLU A 112 -10.51 -23.66 20.60
N VAL A 113 -9.39 -24.36 20.76
CA VAL A 113 -8.13 -23.75 21.22
C VAL A 113 -7.55 -22.77 20.19
N ALA A 114 -7.82 -22.94 18.89
CA ALA A 114 -7.37 -22.00 17.86
C ALA A 114 -8.23 -20.74 17.80
N GLU A 115 -9.56 -20.85 17.94
CA GLU A 115 -10.47 -19.71 17.85
C GLU A 115 -10.45 -18.82 19.10
N ASP A 116 -10.44 -19.41 20.32
CA ASP A 116 -10.37 -18.62 21.57
C ASP A 116 -9.01 -17.93 21.74
N ASN A 117 -7.92 -18.54 21.28
CA ASN A 117 -6.60 -17.89 21.32
C ASN A 117 -6.44 -16.80 20.26
N ALA A 118 -7.11 -16.86 19.11
CA ALA A 118 -6.83 -15.93 18.01
C ALA A 118 -7.11 -14.47 18.39
N SER A 119 -8.20 -14.21 19.11
CA SER A 119 -8.54 -12.87 19.60
C SER A 119 -7.51 -12.37 20.63
N GLU A 120 -7.14 -13.22 21.59
CA GLU A 120 -6.13 -12.88 22.60
C GLU A 120 -4.75 -12.61 21.95
N GLN A 121 -4.36 -13.41 20.95
CA GLN A 121 -3.14 -13.20 20.19
C GLN A 121 -3.15 -11.87 19.42
N MET A 122 -4.30 -11.45 18.89
CA MET A 122 -4.46 -10.16 18.22
C MET A 122 -4.26 -8.99 19.19
N HIS A 123 -4.92 -9.04 20.34
CA HIS A 123 -4.80 -8.00 21.36
C HIS A 123 -3.37 -7.89 21.86
N ALA A 124 -2.78 -9.02 22.20
CA ALA A 124 -1.42 -9.03 22.72
C ALA A 124 -0.37 -8.67 21.64
N PHE A 125 -0.59 -9.00 20.37
CA PHE A 125 0.24 -8.48 19.28
C PHE A 125 0.21 -6.95 19.21
N ARG A 126 -0.98 -6.34 19.33
CA ARG A 126 -1.13 -4.88 19.29
C ARG A 126 -0.42 -4.21 20.47
N GLU A 127 -0.57 -4.76 21.66
CA GLU A 127 0.10 -4.28 22.87
C GLU A 127 1.63 -4.40 22.73
N GLU A 128 2.12 -5.58 22.34
CA GLU A 128 3.55 -5.80 22.19
C GLU A 128 4.19 -4.93 21.12
N PHE A 129 3.47 -4.69 20.03
CA PHE A 129 3.92 -3.82 18.95
C PHE A 129 3.85 -2.33 19.35
N ALA A 130 2.85 -1.92 20.13
CA ALA A 130 2.80 -0.56 20.69
C ALA A 130 3.97 -0.29 21.66
N GLU A 131 4.29 -1.27 22.51
CA GLU A 131 5.48 -1.25 23.37
C GLU A 131 6.78 -1.22 22.57
N LEU A 132 6.85 -1.98 21.46
CA LEU A 132 8.01 -1.97 20.55
C LEU A 132 8.24 -0.57 19.99
N LEU A 133 7.19 0.11 19.52
CA LEU A 133 7.28 1.49 19.03
C LEU A 133 7.76 2.46 20.13
N GLU A 134 7.29 2.27 21.36
CA GLU A 134 7.69 3.08 22.51
C GLU A 134 9.16 2.88 22.89
N HIS A 135 9.60 1.63 23.03
CA HIS A 135 10.99 1.28 23.33
C HIS A 135 11.93 1.70 22.21
N ALA A 136 11.49 1.64 20.95
CA ALA A 136 12.25 2.14 19.82
C ALA A 136 12.29 3.68 19.74
N ARG A 137 11.48 4.37 20.58
CA ARG A 137 11.28 5.82 20.60
C ARG A 137 10.83 6.35 19.23
N ILE A 138 9.80 5.72 18.69
CA ILE A 138 9.19 6.10 17.41
C ILE A 138 7.90 6.86 17.67
N ASP A 139 7.91 8.17 17.41
CA ASP A 139 6.72 9.02 17.58
C ASP A 139 5.63 8.74 16.53
N ARG A 140 6.06 8.30 15.34
CA ARG A 140 5.20 7.97 14.20
C ARG A 140 5.89 6.98 13.28
N LEU A 141 5.23 5.86 13.02
CA LEU A 141 5.55 4.89 11.99
C LEU A 141 4.67 5.17 10.76
N ILE A 142 5.28 5.36 9.60
CA ILE A 142 4.59 5.49 8.32
C ILE A 142 5.04 4.33 7.46
N VAL A 143 4.11 3.49 7.01
CA VAL A 143 4.39 2.38 6.10
C VAL A 143 3.83 2.74 4.73
N LEU A 144 4.71 2.89 3.75
CA LEU A 144 4.37 3.15 2.35
C LEU A 144 4.25 1.80 1.65
N VAL A 145 3.04 1.45 1.23
CA VAL A 145 2.72 0.18 0.57
C VAL A 145 2.46 0.46 -0.91
N ASP A 146 3.25 -0.17 -1.79
CA ASP A 146 3.20 0.04 -3.23
C ASP A 146 3.00 -1.28 -4.00
N ASP A 147 2.57 -1.16 -5.26
CA ASP A 147 2.36 -2.26 -6.22
C ASP A 147 1.42 -3.40 -5.73
N LEU A 148 0.42 -3.10 -4.87
CA LEU A 148 -0.57 -4.12 -4.44
C LEU A 148 -1.45 -4.60 -5.58
N ASP A 149 -1.78 -3.73 -6.53
CA ASP A 149 -2.60 -4.02 -7.71
C ASP A 149 -1.91 -4.91 -8.75
N ARG A 150 -0.59 -5.12 -8.61
CA ARG A 150 0.20 -6.06 -9.45
C ARG A 150 0.33 -7.45 -8.84
N CYS A 151 -0.06 -7.61 -7.57
CA CYS A 151 -0.01 -8.88 -6.87
C CYS A 151 -1.07 -9.85 -7.41
N LEU A 152 -0.88 -11.15 -7.19
CA LEU A 152 -1.98 -12.11 -7.31
C LEU A 152 -3.10 -11.76 -6.32
N PRO A 153 -4.38 -12.06 -6.65
CA PRO A 153 -5.50 -11.74 -5.80
C PRO A 153 -5.31 -12.12 -4.32
N ASP A 154 -4.89 -13.35 -4.05
CA ASP A 154 -4.69 -13.83 -2.68
C ASP A 154 -3.61 -13.03 -1.94
N THR A 155 -2.47 -12.78 -2.58
CA THR A 155 -1.37 -11.98 -2.01
C THR A 155 -1.80 -10.54 -1.72
N ALA A 156 -2.60 -9.93 -2.60
CA ALA A 156 -3.12 -8.58 -2.40
C ALA A 156 -4.06 -8.53 -1.17
N ILE A 157 -5.01 -9.48 -1.06
CA ILE A 157 -5.93 -9.55 0.07
C ILE A 157 -5.20 -9.85 1.38
N GLU A 158 -4.25 -10.78 1.37
CA GLU A 158 -3.42 -11.06 2.53
C GLU A 158 -2.70 -9.82 3.02
N THR A 159 -2.08 -9.06 2.11
CA THR A 159 -1.37 -7.83 2.48
C THR A 159 -2.33 -6.79 3.07
N LEU A 160 -3.53 -6.63 2.50
CA LEU A 160 -4.57 -5.74 3.04
C LEU A 160 -5.05 -6.17 4.44
N GLU A 161 -5.18 -7.47 4.66
CA GLU A 161 -5.50 -8.02 5.98
C GLU A 161 -4.37 -7.83 6.99
N ALA A 162 -3.10 -7.91 6.55
CA ALA A 162 -1.95 -7.61 7.38
C ALA A 162 -1.98 -6.16 7.86
N ILE A 163 -2.26 -5.22 6.95
CA ILE A 163 -2.39 -3.80 7.27
C ILE A 163 -3.47 -3.60 8.32
N ARG A 164 -4.61 -4.30 8.22
CA ARG A 164 -5.71 -4.25 9.20
C ARG A 164 -5.26 -4.57 10.63
N LEU A 165 -4.26 -5.45 10.81
CA LEU A 165 -3.70 -5.77 12.12
C LEU A 165 -3.10 -4.53 12.81
N PHE A 166 -2.51 -3.65 12.01
CA PHE A 166 -1.79 -2.46 12.46
C PHE A 166 -2.63 -1.19 12.52
N LEU A 167 -3.78 -1.12 11.84
CA LEU A 167 -4.62 0.08 11.78
C LEU A 167 -5.11 0.57 13.17
N PHE A 168 -5.09 -0.31 14.17
CA PHE A 168 -5.47 0.02 15.55
C PHE A 168 -4.29 0.29 16.47
N VAL A 169 -3.05 0.19 15.98
CA VAL A 169 -1.86 0.51 16.77
C VAL A 169 -1.68 2.02 16.79
N PRO A 170 -1.59 2.66 17.97
CA PRO A 170 -1.35 4.09 18.05
C PRO A 170 0.01 4.44 17.44
N ARG A 171 0.07 5.60 16.77
CA ARG A 171 1.27 6.14 16.10
C ARG A 171 1.69 5.40 14.82
N ALA A 172 0.89 4.47 14.30
CA ALA A 172 1.11 3.86 12.99
C ALA A 172 0.16 4.47 11.93
N ALA A 173 0.67 4.70 10.72
CA ALA A 173 -0.10 5.12 9.56
C ALA A 173 0.36 4.34 8.33
N PHE A 174 -0.58 3.92 7.49
CA PHE A 174 -0.32 3.20 6.26
C PHE A 174 -0.77 4.05 5.07
N VAL A 175 0.10 4.19 4.09
CA VAL A 175 -0.20 4.89 2.83
C VAL A 175 -0.10 3.85 1.73
N ILE A 176 -1.21 3.58 1.07
CA ILE A 176 -1.31 2.55 0.04
C ILE A 176 -1.43 3.23 -1.31
N ALA A 177 -0.55 2.88 -2.25
CA ALA A 177 -0.65 3.24 -3.65
C ALA A 177 -1.05 2.00 -4.47
N ALA A 178 -2.25 2.02 -5.03
CA ALA A 178 -2.78 0.94 -5.86
C ALA A 178 -3.95 1.43 -6.73
N ASP A 179 -4.18 0.77 -7.87
CA ASP A 179 -5.41 0.90 -8.63
C ASP A 179 -6.61 0.28 -7.89
N GLU A 180 -7.62 1.11 -7.57
CA GLU A 180 -8.84 0.69 -6.85
C GLU A 180 -9.59 -0.44 -7.58
N GLY A 181 -9.64 -0.39 -8.93
CA GLY A 181 -10.35 -1.38 -9.74
C GLY A 181 -9.67 -2.75 -9.73
N MET A 182 -8.34 -2.79 -9.76
CA MET A 182 -7.58 -4.03 -9.65
C MET A 182 -7.71 -4.66 -8.26
N ILE A 183 -7.71 -3.85 -7.20
CA ILE A 183 -7.96 -4.35 -5.85
C ILE A 183 -9.41 -4.86 -5.71
N GLU A 184 -10.40 -4.16 -6.28
CA GLU A 184 -11.78 -4.67 -6.30
C GLU A 184 -11.89 -6.03 -6.99
N TYR A 185 -11.16 -6.22 -8.10
CA TYR A 185 -11.09 -7.49 -8.80
C TYR A 185 -10.49 -8.59 -7.90
N ALA A 186 -9.39 -8.30 -7.20
CA ALA A 186 -8.76 -9.23 -6.27
C ALA A 186 -9.72 -9.68 -5.16
N VAL A 187 -10.51 -8.76 -4.58
CA VAL A 187 -11.52 -9.10 -3.55
C VAL A 187 -12.58 -10.05 -4.10
N ARG A 188 -13.06 -9.82 -5.32
CA ARG A 188 -14.09 -10.68 -5.95
C ARG A 188 -13.58 -12.08 -6.26
N GLN A 189 -12.30 -12.21 -6.65
CA GLN A 189 -11.68 -13.51 -6.89
C GLN A 189 -11.48 -14.28 -5.58
N HIS A 190 -11.06 -13.59 -4.51
CA HIS A 190 -10.81 -14.20 -3.21
C HIS A 190 -12.09 -14.64 -2.49
N PHE A 191 -13.22 -13.96 -2.75
CA PHE A 191 -14.53 -14.31 -2.20
C PHE A 191 -15.56 -14.55 -3.33
N PRO A 192 -15.57 -15.75 -3.95
CA PRO A 192 -16.38 -16.02 -5.14
C PRO A 192 -17.89 -16.09 -4.87
N ASP A 193 -18.30 -16.48 -3.66
CA ASP A 193 -19.71 -16.66 -3.27
C ASP A 193 -20.38 -15.38 -2.73
N LEU A 194 -19.81 -14.22 -3.04
CA LEU A 194 -20.39 -12.97 -2.59
C LEU A 194 -21.76 -12.75 -3.24
N PRO A 195 -22.81 -12.48 -2.44
CA PRO A 195 -24.11 -12.12 -3.00
C PRO A 195 -23.91 -10.93 -3.94
N VAL A 196 -24.41 -11.05 -5.17
CA VAL A 196 -24.43 -9.94 -6.13
C VAL A 196 -25.15 -8.79 -5.43
N ALA A 197 -24.40 -7.79 -4.99
CA ALA A 197 -24.92 -6.73 -4.16
C ALA A 197 -26.12 -6.09 -4.87
N THR A 198 -27.30 -6.18 -4.27
CA THR A 198 -28.55 -5.58 -4.75
C THR A 198 -28.61 -4.06 -4.49
N GLY A 199 -27.46 -3.40 -4.43
CA GLY A 199 -27.31 -1.97 -4.12
C GLY A 199 -26.28 -1.27 -5.03
N PRO A 200 -26.11 0.06 -4.90
CA PRO A 200 -25.27 0.85 -5.80
C PRO A 200 -23.76 0.64 -5.59
N ALA A 201 -23.33 0.06 -4.46
CA ALA A 201 -21.93 -0.23 -4.16
C ALA A 201 -21.69 -1.75 -4.11
N THR A 202 -20.60 -2.20 -4.73
CA THR A 202 -20.19 -3.61 -4.74
C THR A 202 -19.65 -4.00 -3.36
N TYR A 203 -19.73 -5.29 -2.99
CA TYR A 203 -19.12 -5.78 -1.75
C TYR A 203 -17.63 -5.43 -1.67
N ALA A 204 -16.93 -5.50 -2.80
CA ALA A 204 -15.51 -5.15 -2.91
C ALA A 204 -15.24 -3.69 -2.49
N ARG A 205 -16.09 -2.76 -2.90
CA ARG A 205 -15.99 -1.35 -2.45
C ARG A 205 -16.24 -1.22 -0.94
N ASN A 206 -17.25 -1.91 -0.40
CA ASN A 206 -17.50 -1.91 1.05
C ASN A 206 -16.35 -2.51 1.86
N TYR A 207 -15.63 -3.49 1.31
CA TYR A 207 -14.43 -4.05 1.92
C TYR A 207 -13.31 -2.99 1.99
N LEU A 208 -13.08 -2.26 0.88
CA LEU A 208 -12.06 -1.21 0.82
C LEU A 208 -12.38 -0.01 1.70
N GLU A 209 -13.64 0.42 1.76
CA GLU A 209 -14.07 1.53 2.63
C GLU A 209 -13.80 1.27 4.13
N LYS A 210 -13.80 -0.01 4.55
CA LYS A 210 -13.46 -0.38 5.94
C LYS A 210 -11.97 -0.32 6.24
N LEU A 211 -11.13 -0.52 5.22
CA LEU A 211 -9.68 -0.56 5.36
C LEU A 211 -9.03 0.80 5.11
N ILE A 212 -9.54 1.55 4.13
CA ILE A 212 -9.01 2.83 3.67
C ILE A 212 -9.85 3.95 4.28
N GLN A 213 -9.33 4.60 5.33
CA GLN A 213 -10.06 5.67 6.02
C GLN A 213 -10.12 6.95 5.18
N VAL A 214 -9.08 7.24 4.39
CA VAL A 214 -8.96 8.45 3.58
C VAL A 214 -8.56 8.07 2.17
N PRO A 215 -9.52 7.86 1.25
CA PRO A 215 -9.21 7.59 -0.14
C PRO A 215 -8.76 8.89 -0.83
N PHE A 216 -7.62 8.83 -1.51
CA PHE A 216 -7.12 9.93 -2.33
C PHE A 216 -6.91 9.45 -3.76
N ARG A 217 -7.77 9.91 -4.68
CA ARG A 217 -7.66 9.60 -6.10
C ARG A 217 -6.81 10.67 -6.80
N LEU A 218 -5.70 10.25 -7.39
CA LEU A 218 -4.86 11.13 -8.18
C LEU A 218 -5.67 11.65 -9.39
N PRO A 219 -5.81 12.98 -9.56
CA PRO A 219 -6.49 13.51 -10.73
C PRO A 219 -5.66 13.24 -11.99
N SER A 220 -6.35 13.01 -13.10
CA SER A 220 -5.70 12.94 -14.40
C SER A 220 -5.07 14.29 -14.76
N LEU A 221 -3.95 14.27 -15.46
CA LEU A 221 -3.30 15.49 -15.94
C LEU A 221 -4.21 16.22 -16.94
N GLY A 222 -4.43 17.51 -16.72
CA GLY A 222 -5.09 18.38 -17.67
C GLY A 222 -4.16 18.80 -18.80
N TYR A 223 -4.69 19.61 -19.73
CA TYR A 223 -3.93 20.10 -20.88
C TYR A 223 -2.68 20.90 -20.45
N ALA A 224 -2.83 21.82 -19.49
CA ALA A 224 -1.74 22.67 -19.04
C ALA A 224 -0.64 21.86 -18.35
N GLU A 225 -1.02 20.93 -17.46
CA GLU A 225 -0.09 20.06 -16.75
C GLU A 225 0.66 19.13 -17.72
N THR A 226 -0.06 18.54 -18.67
CA THR A 226 0.53 17.70 -19.72
C THR A 226 1.52 18.48 -20.57
N ARG A 227 1.14 19.70 -21.00
CA ARG A 227 2.01 20.55 -21.81
C ARG A 227 3.29 20.89 -21.04
N ILE A 228 3.18 21.30 -19.78
CA ILE A 228 4.32 21.61 -18.92
C ILE A 228 5.24 20.38 -18.78
N TYR A 229 4.67 19.22 -18.48
CA TYR A 229 5.43 17.99 -18.30
C TYR A 229 6.19 17.59 -19.57
N VAL A 230 5.53 17.59 -20.73
CA VAL A 230 6.17 17.26 -22.02
C VAL A 230 7.23 18.28 -22.38
N THR A 231 6.99 19.58 -22.16
CA THR A 231 8.03 20.61 -22.37
C THR A 231 9.26 20.35 -21.50
N LEU A 232 9.08 20.09 -20.20
CA LEU A 232 10.20 19.81 -19.30
C LEU A 232 10.97 18.55 -19.75
N LEU A 233 10.28 17.48 -20.15
CA LEU A 233 10.96 16.27 -20.65
C LEU A 233 11.77 16.51 -21.92
N LEU A 234 11.24 17.28 -22.87
CA LEU A 234 11.93 17.60 -24.11
C LEU A 234 13.15 18.50 -23.86
N VAL A 235 13.04 19.48 -22.96
CA VAL A 235 14.15 20.34 -22.56
C VAL A 235 15.19 19.55 -21.76
N LEU A 236 14.76 18.66 -20.85
CA LEU A 236 15.67 17.75 -20.14
C LEU A 236 16.49 16.90 -21.11
N ASN A 237 15.84 16.35 -22.14
CA ASN A 237 16.51 15.55 -23.16
C ASN A 237 17.48 16.37 -24.03
N ALA A 238 17.13 17.62 -24.36
CA ALA A 238 17.96 18.46 -25.24
C ALA A 238 19.12 19.15 -24.50
N CYS A 239 18.89 19.62 -23.27
CA CYS A 239 19.81 20.48 -22.53
C CYS A 239 20.48 19.77 -21.33
N GLY A 240 19.92 18.66 -20.85
CA GLY A 240 20.39 17.95 -19.66
C GLY A 240 19.90 18.56 -18.34
N GLU A 241 19.95 17.76 -17.28
CA GLU A 241 19.43 18.12 -15.95
C GLU A 241 20.22 19.25 -15.27
N GLU A 242 21.53 19.33 -15.54
CA GLU A 242 22.41 20.35 -14.97
C GLU A 242 22.37 21.70 -15.71
N SER A 243 21.62 21.80 -16.81
CA SER A 243 21.50 23.07 -17.55
C SER A 243 20.77 24.14 -16.73
N GLY A 244 21.29 25.37 -16.76
CA GLY A 244 20.68 26.49 -16.07
C GLY A 244 19.29 26.82 -16.62
N GLU A 245 19.05 26.55 -17.90
CA GLU A 245 17.76 26.66 -18.56
C GLU A 245 16.74 25.68 -17.97
N PHE A 246 17.10 24.40 -17.84
CA PHE A 246 16.21 23.37 -17.31
C PHE A 246 15.84 23.62 -15.84
N GLN A 247 16.81 24.03 -15.01
CA GLN A 247 16.58 24.33 -13.60
C GLN A 247 15.61 25.51 -13.42
N LYS A 248 15.86 26.63 -14.11
CA LYS A 248 14.96 27.81 -14.08
C LYS A 248 13.57 27.49 -14.63
N LEU A 249 13.49 26.69 -15.69
CA LEU A 249 12.21 26.28 -16.26
C LEU A 249 11.43 25.37 -15.30
N THR A 250 12.12 24.50 -14.57
CA THR A 250 11.53 23.64 -13.54
C THR A 250 10.98 24.44 -12.36
N GLU A 251 11.70 25.47 -11.92
CA GLU A 251 11.21 26.39 -10.87
C GLU A 251 9.95 27.13 -11.33
N LEU A 252 9.97 27.71 -12.53
CA LEU A 252 8.79 28.37 -13.11
C LEU A 252 7.61 27.40 -13.26
N ALA A 253 7.87 26.19 -13.76
CA ALA A 253 6.84 25.15 -13.91
C ALA A 253 6.22 24.77 -12.58
N ARG A 254 7.01 24.64 -11.50
CA ARG A 254 6.48 24.38 -10.14
C ARG A 254 5.54 25.49 -9.66
N GLU A 255 5.83 26.75 -9.95
CA GLU A 255 4.93 27.85 -9.60
C GLU A 255 3.62 27.81 -10.40
N VAL A 256 3.71 27.56 -11.71
CA VAL A 256 2.52 27.46 -12.57
C VAL A 256 1.65 26.27 -12.18
N LEU A 257 2.26 25.12 -11.84
CA LEU A 257 1.57 23.90 -11.41
C LEU A 257 0.90 24.02 -10.04
N ARG A 258 1.17 25.07 -9.25
CA ARG A 258 0.34 25.36 -8.05
C ARG A 258 -1.05 25.86 -8.41
N ARG A 259 -1.23 26.41 -9.63
CA ARG A 259 -2.48 27.02 -10.10
C ARG A 259 -2.71 26.75 -11.61
N PRO A 260 -2.73 25.47 -12.05
CA PRO A 260 -2.76 25.11 -13.47
C PRO A 260 -4.05 25.54 -14.18
N TRP A 261 -5.14 25.81 -13.43
CA TRP A 261 -6.41 26.32 -13.98
C TRP A 261 -6.39 27.81 -14.38
N LYS A 262 -5.34 28.56 -14.03
CA LYS A 262 -5.25 30.02 -14.32
C LYS A 262 -4.77 30.36 -15.73
N GLY A 263 -4.23 29.41 -16.47
CA GLY A 263 -3.68 29.67 -17.79
C GLY A 263 -3.34 28.38 -18.51
N PRO A 264 -2.88 28.45 -19.76
CA PRO A 264 -2.66 27.26 -20.56
C PRO A 264 -1.35 26.54 -20.20
N GLY A 265 -0.57 27.05 -19.24
CA GLY A 265 0.65 26.43 -18.69
C GLY A 265 1.86 27.35 -18.79
N LEU A 266 3.02 26.81 -19.20
CA LEU A 266 4.22 27.60 -19.54
C LEU A 266 3.95 28.44 -20.79
N ASP A 267 3.79 29.75 -20.63
CA ASP A 267 3.58 30.69 -21.73
C ASP A 267 4.91 31.31 -22.16
N ARG A 268 5.05 31.60 -23.46
CA ARG A 268 6.29 32.13 -24.03
C ARG A 268 6.81 33.37 -23.29
N LYS A 269 5.92 34.30 -22.93
CA LYS A 269 6.25 35.50 -22.14
C LYS A 269 6.80 35.18 -20.75
N ALA A 270 6.27 34.15 -20.09
CA ALA A 270 6.73 33.73 -18.77
C ALA A 270 8.11 33.08 -18.85
N VAL A 271 8.33 32.26 -19.88
CA VAL A 271 9.64 31.63 -20.16
C VAL A 271 10.70 32.66 -20.51
N GLU A 272 10.37 33.62 -21.38
CA GLU A 272 11.26 34.72 -21.76
C GLU A 272 11.70 35.54 -20.53
N LYS A 273 10.75 35.86 -19.64
CA LYS A 273 11.04 36.54 -18.38
C LYS A 273 11.95 35.74 -17.46
N ALA A 274 11.77 34.42 -17.38
CA ALA A 274 12.55 33.55 -16.48
C ALA A 274 13.96 33.26 -16.99
N LEU A 275 14.12 33.09 -18.31
CA LEU A 275 15.38 32.70 -18.94
C LEU A 275 16.18 33.89 -19.51
N GLY A 276 15.58 35.09 -19.62
CA GLY A 276 16.19 36.26 -20.26
C GLY A 276 16.14 36.23 -21.79
N GLY A 277 15.34 35.32 -22.34
CA GLY A 277 15.18 35.00 -23.75
C GLY A 277 14.51 33.63 -23.88
N VAL A 278 14.13 33.20 -25.09
CA VAL A 278 13.64 31.83 -25.29
C VAL A 278 14.64 31.07 -26.15
N PRO A 279 15.46 30.17 -25.55
CA PRO A 279 16.37 29.33 -26.30
C PRO A 279 15.62 28.52 -27.37
N ALA A 280 16.24 28.31 -28.53
CA ALA A 280 15.59 27.65 -29.66
C ALA A 280 15.09 26.22 -29.30
N GLU A 281 15.82 25.51 -28.44
CA GLU A 281 15.39 24.18 -27.95
C GLU A 281 14.15 24.25 -27.06
N VAL A 282 14.05 25.27 -26.21
CA VAL A 282 12.88 25.49 -25.33
C VAL A 282 11.66 25.88 -26.17
N GLU A 283 11.84 26.76 -27.16
CA GLU A 283 10.76 27.14 -28.09
C GLU A 283 10.24 25.91 -28.85
N ARG A 284 11.14 25.11 -29.43
CA ARG A 284 10.78 23.85 -30.10
C ARG A 284 10.05 22.88 -29.17
N ALA A 285 10.54 22.73 -27.94
CA ALA A 285 9.92 21.87 -26.94
C ALA A 285 8.49 22.33 -26.58
N MET A 286 8.27 23.65 -26.45
CA MET A 286 6.95 24.22 -26.19
C MET A 286 5.99 24.02 -27.35
N GLU A 287 6.43 24.21 -28.60
CA GLU A 287 5.63 23.97 -29.79
C GLU A 287 5.23 22.50 -29.93
N LEU A 288 6.19 21.57 -29.77
CA LEU A 288 5.94 20.13 -29.80
C LEU A 288 4.99 19.71 -28.68
N ALA A 289 5.23 20.15 -27.45
CA ALA A 289 4.34 19.88 -26.33
C ALA A 289 2.92 20.41 -26.58
N GLY A 290 2.78 21.58 -27.20
CA GLY A 290 1.49 22.15 -27.59
C GLY A 290 0.71 21.30 -28.59
N ARG A 291 1.41 20.58 -29.48
CA ARG A 291 0.80 19.64 -30.45
C ARG A 291 0.49 18.27 -29.83
N ILE A 292 1.30 17.82 -28.88
CA ILE A 292 1.16 16.52 -28.22
C ILE A 292 0.08 16.56 -27.13
N ALA A 293 0.05 17.61 -26.31
CA ALA A 293 -0.82 17.73 -25.14
C ALA A 293 -2.33 17.52 -25.42
N PRO A 294 -2.92 17.96 -26.55
CA PRO A 294 -4.33 17.67 -26.87
C PRO A 294 -4.62 16.17 -26.99
N GLY A 295 -3.68 15.37 -27.49
CA GLY A 295 -3.84 13.91 -27.64
C GLY A 295 -3.92 13.17 -26.30
N PHE A 296 -3.30 13.72 -25.26
CA PHE A 296 -3.32 13.18 -23.90
C PHE A 296 -4.43 13.81 -23.04
N GLY A 297 -4.82 15.06 -23.33
CA GLY A 297 -5.86 15.81 -22.61
C GLY A 297 -7.29 15.60 -23.10
N GLY A 298 -7.52 14.93 -24.25
CA GLY A 298 -8.83 14.77 -24.89
C GLY A 298 -9.89 14.03 -24.06
N ARG A 299 -9.48 13.18 -23.10
CA ARG A 299 -10.39 12.56 -22.12
C ARG A 299 -10.62 13.41 -20.85
N CYS A 300 -9.86 14.49 -20.67
CA CYS A 300 -9.78 15.28 -19.43
C CYS A 300 -10.48 16.65 -19.50
N ALA A 301 -11.05 17.04 -20.64
CA ALA A 301 -11.66 18.36 -20.84
C ALA A 301 -12.85 18.66 -19.90
N GLY A 302 -13.53 17.62 -19.39
CA GLY A 302 -14.59 17.76 -18.38
C GLY A 302 -14.07 18.10 -16.97
N GLN A 303 -12.89 17.58 -16.59
CA GLN A 303 -12.33 17.73 -15.23
C GLN A 303 -11.66 19.10 -15.00
N SER A 304 -11.04 19.70 -16.02
CA SER A 304 -10.47 21.05 -15.90
C SER A 304 -11.55 22.11 -15.62
N LYS A 305 -12.75 21.93 -16.20
CA LYS A 305 -13.92 22.77 -15.89
C LYS A 305 -14.46 22.51 -14.47
N ALA A 306 -14.47 21.24 -14.02
CA ALA A 306 -14.89 20.87 -12.67
C ALA A 306 -13.94 21.41 -11.57
N ASN A 307 -12.62 21.33 -11.77
CA ASN A 307 -11.63 21.92 -10.85
C ASN A 307 -11.73 23.44 -10.77
N LYS A 308 -12.07 24.10 -11.89
CA LYS A 308 -12.32 25.55 -11.91
C LYS A 308 -13.59 25.92 -11.13
N ALA A 309 -14.61 25.05 -11.11
CA ALA A 309 -15.85 25.25 -10.37
C ALA A 309 -15.72 24.96 -8.87
N LEU A 310 -14.98 23.91 -8.48
CA LEU A 310 -14.72 23.56 -7.06
C LEU A 310 -13.98 24.69 -6.33
N HIS A 311 -12.95 25.28 -6.94
CA HIS A 311 -12.19 26.34 -6.29
C HIS A 311 -12.84 27.73 -6.33
N GLN A 312 -13.80 27.98 -7.24
CA GLN A 312 -14.66 29.17 -7.14
C GLN A 312 -15.59 29.11 -5.92
N HIS A 313 -15.88 27.91 -5.41
CA HIS A 313 -16.62 27.71 -4.16
C HIS A 313 -15.71 27.79 -2.93
N ASP A 314 -14.45 27.35 -3.01
CA ASP A 314 -13.49 27.42 -1.90
C ASP A 314 -13.03 28.84 -1.56
N ASP A 315 -12.96 29.75 -2.53
CA ASP A 315 -12.65 31.18 -2.29
C ASP A 315 -13.75 31.89 -1.44
N ALA A 316 -14.92 31.26 -1.27
CA ALA A 316 -15.99 31.76 -0.40
C ALA A 316 -15.92 31.20 1.04
N TYR A 317 -15.07 30.22 1.32
CA TYR A 317 -14.91 29.61 2.65
C TYR A 317 -13.49 29.85 3.19
N VAL A 318 -13.23 31.11 3.55
CA VAL A 318 -12.05 31.46 4.35
C VAL A 318 -12.26 30.89 5.75
N TRP A 319 -11.57 29.81 6.08
CA TRP A 319 -11.52 29.28 7.44
C TRP A 319 -10.93 30.36 8.37
N PRO A 320 -11.64 30.80 9.42
CA PRO A 320 -11.10 31.82 10.32
C PRO A 320 -9.87 31.26 11.04
N SER A 321 -8.77 32.03 11.03
CA SER A 321 -7.53 31.63 11.70
C SER A 321 -7.75 31.44 13.22
N PRO A 322 -7.07 30.49 13.89
CA PRO A 322 -7.31 30.12 15.28
C PRO A 322 -6.76 31.12 16.32
N LYS A 323 -6.78 32.43 16.03
CA LYS A 323 -6.29 33.48 16.95
C LYS A 323 -7.37 34.42 17.52
N SER A 324 -8.66 34.20 17.24
CA SER A 324 -9.75 35.06 17.76
C SER A 324 -10.62 34.46 18.86
N ALA A 325 -10.35 33.23 19.33
CA ALA A 325 -11.17 32.56 20.35
C ALA A 325 -10.69 32.75 21.81
N ALA A 326 -9.78 33.70 22.08
CA ALA A 326 -9.27 33.97 23.42
C ALA A 326 -9.46 35.44 23.82
N SER A 327 -10.70 35.93 23.76
CA SER A 327 -11.11 37.22 24.35
C SER A 327 -12.64 37.30 24.40
N ALA A 328 -13.28 36.40 25.15
CA ALA A 328 -14.70 36.55 25.51
C ALA A 328 -15.04 35.64 26.71
N THR A 329 -14.37 35.86 27.83
CA THR A 329 -14.86 35.46 29.16
C THR A 329 -14.26 36.42 30.18
N SER A 330 -14.96 37.54 30.38
CA SER A 330 -14.91 38.40 31.58
C SER A 330 -16.28 39.08 31.67
#